data_AF-A0AAU7G4U9-F1
#
_entry.id   AF-A0AAU7G4U9-F1
#
_cell.length_a   1.000
_cell.length_b   1.000
_cell.length_c   1.000
_cell.angle_alpha   90.00
_cell.angle_beta   90.00
_cell.angle_gamma   90.00
#
_symmetry.space_group_name_H-M   'P 1'
#
loop_
_entity.id
_entity.type
_entity.pdbx_description
1 polymer ?
#
loop_
_entity_poly.entity_id
_entity_poly.type
_entity_poly.pdbx_seq_one_letter_code
_entity_poly.pdbx_strand_id
1 'polypeptide(L)'
;MKQMNFKILGGVVTYNPEIPRFKENLKTLVNQVDKLYVFDNGSKNIEDIESVLNHYSDNIILCKKKKTLVLHMPLKVLWIMQTKIVLIGYYL
;
A
#
# COMPACT_ATOMS: atom_id res chain seq x y z
N MET A 1 25.81 -9.38 21.87
CA MET A 1 24.49 -8.73 21.77
C MET A 1 23.70 -9.40 20.66
N LYS A 2 22.46 -9.84 20.91
CA LYS A 2 21.63 -10.50 19.89
C LYS A 2 21.02 -9.40 19.01
N GLN A 3 21.32 -9.41 17.71
CA GLN A 3 20.77 -8.43 16.78
C GLN A 3 19.27 -8.73 16.61
N MET A 4 18.41 -7.80 17.00
CA MET A 4 16.97 -7.91 16.75
C MET A 4 16.69 -7.40 15.35
N ASN A 5 16.25 -8.30 14.48
CA ASN A 5 15.81 -7.94 13.13
C ASN A 5 14.30 -7.65 13.18
N PHE A 6 13.94 -6.36 13.19
CA PHE A 6 12.55 -5.94 13.17
C PHE A 6 12.02 -5.99 11.75
N LYS A 7 10.91 -6.69 11.53
CA LYS A 7 10.20 -6.64 10.24
C LYS A 7 9.38 -5.36 10.15
N ILE A 8 9.58 -4.62 9.08
CA ILE A 8 8.85 -3.40 8.72
C ILE A 8 7.79 -3.76 7.68
N LEU A 9 6.55 -3.43 7.98
CA LEU A 9 5.42 -3.62 7.07
C LEU A 9 4.94 -2.25 6.56
N GLY A 10 4.71 -2.16 5.25
CA GLY A 10 4.14 -0.98 4.59
C GLY A 10 2.70 -1.20 4.14
N GLY A 11 1.94 -0.11 4.03
CA GLY A 11 0.57 -0.12 3.52
C GLY A 11 0.33 1.05 2.56
N VAL A 12 -0.31 0.79 1.43
CA VAL A 12 -0.75 1.79 0.45
C VAL A 12 -2.23 1.56 0.17
N VAL A 13 -3.01 2.63 0.08
CA VAL A 13 -4.42 2.56 -0.35
C VAL A 13 -4.54 3.21 -1.73
N THR A 14 -5.19 2.54 -2.68
CA THR A 14 -5.35 3.04 -4.05
C THR A 14 -6.82 3.29 -4.40
N TYR A 15 -7.05 4.32 -5.21
CA TYR A 15 -8.34 4.58 -5.86
C TYR A 15 -8.13 5.38 -7.15
N ASN A 16 -8.28 4.72 -8.30
CA ASN A 16 -7.98 5.27 -9.62
C ASN A 16 -6.62 5.99 -9.71
N PRO A 17 -5.51 5.37 -9.26
CA PRO A 17 -4.22 6.05 -9.23
C PRO A 17 -3.71 6.33 -10.64
N GLU A 18 -3.00 7.44 -10.81
CA GLU A 18 -2.19 7.69 -11.99
C GLU A 18 -1.00 6.70 -12.01
N ILE A 19 -0.93 5.88 -13.07
CA ILE A 19 -0.01 4.73 -13.13
C ILE A 19 1.48 5.12 -13.03
N PRO A 20 1.98 6.17 -13.73
CA PRO A 20 3.34 6.66 -13.53
C PRO A 20 3.68 6.99 -12.06
N ARG A 21 2.83 7.78 -11.40
CA ARG A 21 3.02 8.17 -9.99
C ARG A 21 2.96 6.97 -9.05
N PHE A 22 2.05 6.04 -9.31
CA PHE A 22 1.93 4.81 -8.53
C PHE A 22 3.21 3.98 -8.61
N LYS A 23 3.81 3.83 -9.80
CA LYS A 23 5.09 3.14 -9.98
C LYS A 23 6.22 3.79 -9.19
N GLU A 24 6.33 5.11 -9.23
CA GLU A 24 7.36 5.85 -8.50
C GLU A 24 7.23 5.67 -6.98
N ASN A 25 6.00 5.77 -6.46
CA ASN A 25 5.72 5.56 -5.05
C ASN A 25 6.05 4.13 -4.61
N LEU A 26 5.67 3.13 -5.40
CA LEU A 26 5.99 1.72 -5.12
C LEU A 26 7.49 1.45 -5.11
N LYS A 27 8.24 1.99 -6.08
CA LYS A 27 9.70 1.83 -6.17
C LYS A 27 10.40 2.36 -4.91
N THR A 28 9.91 3.46 -4.37
CA THR A 28 10.45 4.03 -3.13
C THR A 28 10.07 3.19 -1.90
N LEU A 29 8.82 2.74 -1.81
CA LEU A 29 8.30 2.05 -0.62
C LEU A 29 8.79 0.60 -0.51
N VAL A 30 8.85 -0.15 -1.61
CA VAL A 30 9.20 -1.59 -1.60
C VAL A 30 10.61 -1.85 -1.06
N ASN A 31 11.53 -0.89 -1.23
CA ASN A 31 12.91 -1.01 -0.75
C ASN A 31 13.06 -0.69 0.75
N GLN A 32 12.04 -0.12 1.38
CA GLN A 32 12.07 0.32 2.78
C GLN A 32 11.33 -0.62 3.73
N VAL A 33 10.63 -1.62 3.18
CA VAL A 33 9.76 -2.52 3.96
C VAL A 33 10.02 -3.97 3.57
N ASP A 34 9.92 -4.87 4.54
CA ASP A 34 9.98 -6.31 4.30
C ASP A 34 8.75 -6.82 3.53
N LYS A 35 7.62 -6.14 3.71
CA LYS A 35 6.37 -6.48 3.02
C LYS A 35 5.48 -5.26 2.83
N LEU A 36 4.87 -5.13 1.66
CA LEU A 36 3.97 -4.05 1.29
C LEU A 36 2.57 -4.58 1.01
N TYR A 37 1.55 -3.98 1.62
CA TYR A 37 0.15 -4.27 1.34
C TYR A 37 -0.46 -3.13 0.54
N VAL A 38 -1.09 -3.45 -0.59
CA VAL A 38 -1.81 -2.49 -1.43
C VAL A 38 -3.29 -2.77 -1.30
N PHE A 39 -4.06 -1.82 -0.77
CA PHE A 39 -5.49 -1.93 -0.58
C PHE A 39 -6.21 -1.14 -1.66
N ASP A 40 -6.79 -1.82 -2.63
CA ASP A 40 -7.57 -1.17 -3.67
C ASP A 40 -9.01 -0.91 -3.20
N ASN A 41 -9.44 0.35 -3.32
CA ASN A 41 -10.76 0.81 -2.90
C ASN A 41 -11.76 0.90 -4.07
N GLY A 42 -11.69 -0.02 -5.04
CA GLY A 42 -12.61 -0.09 -6.16
C GLY A 42 -12.20 0.80 -7.34
N SER A 43 -10.92 0.75 -7.70
CA SER A 43 -10.41 1.42 -8.89
C SER A 43 -11.02 0.84 -10.17
N LYS A 44 -11.29 1.71 -11.14
CA LYS A 44 -11.69 1.33 -12.50
C LYS A 44 -10.51 0.80 -13.33
N ASN A 45 -9.29 1.20 -12.97
CA ASN A 45 -8.04 0.77 -13.61
C ASN A 45 -7.31 -0.29 -12.76
N ILE A 46 -8.06 -1.22 -12.19
CA ILE A 46 -7.49 -2.25 -11.31
C ILE A 46 -6.56 -3.20 -12.07
N GLU A 47 -6.86 -3.47 -13.34
CA GLU A 47 -6.02 -4.26 -14.24
C GLU A 47 -4.65 -3.61 -14.45
N ASP A 48 -4.60 -2.28 -14.55
CA ASP A 48 -3.35 -1.53 -14.64
C ASP A 48 -2.55 -1.60 -13.34
N ILE A 49 -3.22 -1.47 -12.18
CA ILE A 49 -2.60 -1.64 -10.86
C ILE A 49 -1.99 -3.04 -10.75
N GLU A 50 -2.73 -4.08 -11.10
CA GLU A 50 -2.25 -5.47 -11.10
C GLU A 50 -1.05 -5.66 -12.01
N SER A 51 -1.12 -5.13 -13.23
CA SER A 51 -0.01 -5.16 -14.19
C SER A 51 1.25 -4.53 -13.59
N VAL A 52 1.12 -3.38 -12.91
CA VAL A 52 2.25 -2.76 -12.20
C VAL A 52 2.79 -3.67 -11.09
N LEU A 53 1.92 -4.24 -10.26
CA LEU A 53 2.32 -5.04 -9.11
C LEU A 53 2.98 -6.36 -9.51
N ASN A 54 2.61 -6.94 -10.65
CA ASN A 54 3.24 -8.15 -11.20
C ASN A 54 4.73 -7.96 -11.55
N HIS A 55 5.20 -6.71 -11.69
CA HIS A 55 6.62 -6.42 -11.90
C HIS A 55 7.45 -6.33 -10.61
N TYR A 56 6.82 -6.46 -9.44
CA TYR A 56 7.49 -6.45 -8.15
C TYR A 56 7.60 -7.86 -7.57
N SER A 57 8.51 -8.03 -6.60
CA SER A 57 8.73 -9.30 -5.91
C SER A 57 7.52 -9.75 -5.09
N ASP A 58 7.54 -10.99 -4.61
CA ASP A 58 6.55 -11.61 -3.70
C ASP A 58 6.33 -10.84 -2.37
N ASN A 59 7.08 -9.77 -2.15
CA ASN A 59 6.99 -8.91 -0.99
C ASN A 59 5.80 -7.95 -1.07
N ILE A 60 5.04 -7.93 -2.18
CA ILE A 60 3.82 -7.12 -2.31
C ILE A 60 2.57 -8.00 -2.32
N ILE A 61 1.55 -7.61 -1.56
CA ILE A 61 0.23 -8.22 -1.57
C ILE A 61 -0.83 -7.20 -1.96
N LEU A 62 -1.59 -7.51 -3.02
CA LEU A 62 -2.77 -6.74 -3.40
C LEU A 62 -4.03 -7.27 -2.70
N CYS A 63 -4.70 -6.39 -1.97
CA CYS A 63 -5.99 -6.62 -1.33
C CYS A 63 -7.07 -5.84 -2.08
N LYS A 64 -7.88 -6.55 -2.88
CA LYS A 64 -8.98 -5.96 -3.65
C LYS A 64 -10.25 -5.94 -2.81
N LYS A 65 -10.98 -4.82 -2.79
CA LYS A 65 -12.31 -4.79 -2.17
C LYS A 65 -13.34 -5.43 -3.12
N LYS A 66 -14.09 -6.45 -2.66
CA LYS A 66 -15.39 -6.80 -3.25
C LYS A 66 -16.38 -5.74 -2.81
N LYS A 67 -16.78 -4.86 -3.74
CA LYS A 67 -17.82 -3.81 -3.65
C LYS A 67 -18.74 -3.92 -2.42
N THR A 68 -18.51 -3.12 -1.36
CA THR A 68 -19.52 -2.55 -0.43
C THR A 68 -18.85 -1.52 0.52
N LEU A 69 -19.48 -0.35 0.59
CA LEU A 69 -19.38 0.76 1.56
C LEU A 69 -17.99 1.26 1.94
N VAL A 70 -17.58 2.31 1.22
CA VAL A 70 -16.74 3.39 1.74
C VAL A 70 -17.43 3.94 2.98
N LEU A 71 -16.78 3.88 4.16
CA LEU A 71 -16.84 4.89 5.23
C LEU A 71 -16.32 4.44 6.61
N HIS A 72 -15.88 3.20 6.84
CA HIS A 72 -15.50 2.82 8.23
C HIS A 72 -14.26 1.94 8.47
N MET A 73 -13.40 1.72 7.46
CA MET A 73 -12.09 1.10 7.68
C MET A 73 -10.87 1.98 7.39
N PRO A 74 -10.86 2.90 6.39
CA PRO A 74 -9.70 3.76 6.23
C PRO A 74 -9.56 4.70 7.43
N LEU A 75 -10.63 5.26 8.00
CA LEU A 75 -10.56 6.21 9.11
C LEU A 75 -10.17 5.58 10.47
N LYS A 76 -10.54 4.32 10.74
CA LYS A 76 -10.10 3.62 11.97
C LYS A 76 -8.64 3.19 11.88
N VAL A 77 -8.16 2.79 10.70
CA VAL A 77 -6.73 2.57 10.45
C VAL A 77 -5.98 3.91 10.47
N LEU A 78 -6.57 4.99 9.96
CA LEU A 78 -6.00 6.34 9.99
C LEU A 78 -5.85 6.89 11.42
N TRP A 79 -6.73 6.52 12.36
CA TRP A 79 -6.65 6.93 13.77
C TRP A 79 -5.83 5.98 14.66
N ILE A 80 -5.76 4.68 14.36
CA ILE A 80 -5.00 3.69 15.16
C ILE A 80 -3.48 3.73 14.88
N MET A 81 -3.02 4.44 13.84
CA MET A 81 -1.61 4.47 13.46
C MET A 81 -0.80 5.66 14.01
N GLN A 82 -1.24 6.29 15.11
CA GLN A 82 -0.42 7.25 15.88
C GLN A 82 0.68 6.57 16.74
N THR A 83 1.22 5.42 16.32
CA THR A 83 2.38 4.83 17.01
C THR A 83 3.32 4.21 15.99
N LYS A 84 4.28 5.02 15.53
CA LYS A 84 5.48 4.66 14.75
C LYS A 84 5.24 3.75 13.54
N ILE A 85 4.48 4.21 12.55
CA ILE A 85 4.55 3.69 11.18
C ILE A 85 4.73 4.90 10.25
N VAL A 86 5.81 4.89 9.47
CA VAL A 86 6.16 5.97 8.54
C VAL A 86 5.22 5.87 7.33
N LEU A 87 4.15 6.66 7.35
CA LEU A 87 3.32 6.95 6.18
C LEU A 87 3.98 8.10 5.41
N ILE A 88 4.67 7.80 4.31
CA ILE A 88 5.05 8.83 3.32
C ILE A 88 3.82 9.05 2.43
N GLY A 89 2.89 9.87 2.90
CA GLY A 89 1.75 10.32 2.11
C GLY A 89 2.11 11.60 1.37
N TYR A 90 2.36 11.52 0.06
CA TYR A 90 2.18 12.69 -0.81
C TYR A 90 0.73 12.69 -1.29
N TYR A 91 0.02 13.78 -1.02
CA TYR A 91 -1.20 14.10 -1.75
C TYR A 91 -0.78 14.34 -3.20
N LEU A 92 -1.24 13.47 -4.11
CA LEU A 92 -1.15 13.66 -5.56
C LEU A 92 -2.58 13.87 -6.07
#